data_AF-A0A8C0BJE8-F1
#
_entry.id   AF-A0A8C0BJE8-F1
#
_cell.length_a   1.000
_cell.length_b   1.000
_cell.length_c   1.000
_cell.angle_alpha   90.00
_cell.angle_beta   90.00
_cell.angle_gamma   90.00
#
_symmetry.space_group_name_H-M   'P 1'
#
loop_
_entity.id
_entity.type
_entity.pdbx_description
1 polymer ?
#
loop_
_entity_poly.entity_id
_entity_poly.type
_entity_poly.pdbx_seq_one_letter_code
_entity_poly.pdbx_strand_id
1 'polypeptide(L)'
;INPQVVNLDAYKEKLEQAIKSYERHLNLVIWRALSQEERDKFKEDGPVQYMQHREALLEALENLGWPISYEDVILLEDEILAALTYIQQASDLQEAVKKETEKSSESHISQVFLTHKSQKVIARSDVTGFYYPGTVIKRISSTYALVDFSNGEIWTVPVKFTIPVGGAMPCPHLQVGDYVFARTGTQIGNEYYVPAIVIATPKREETGDKLYTVLMFNNSKEHCVRSGLIKISQTKYAFSCQYIKMVQMVDYMT
;
A
#
# COMPACT_ATOMS: atom_id res chain seq x y z
N ILE A 1 3.75 -2.79 -2.72
CA ILE A 1 3.73 -1.31 -2.70
C ILE A 1 2.35 -0.89 -3.21
N ASN A 2 1.58 -0.12 -2.42
CA ASN A 2 0.23 0.32 -2.81
C ASN A 2 0.33 1.56 -3.73
N PRO A 3 0.01 1.47 -5.04
CA PRO A 3 0.19 2.56 -5.99
C PRO A 3 -0.67 3.79 -5.69
N GLN A 4 -1.75 3.64 -4.92
CA GLN A 4 -2.71 4.71 -4.60
C GLN A 4 -2.33 5.51 -3.35
N VAL A 5 -1.42 5.00 -2.52
CA VAL A 5 -0.94 5.67 -1.27
C VAL A 5 0.44 6.30 -1.47
N VAL A 6 1.20 5.80 -2.45
CA VAL A 6 2.49 6.39 -2.82
C VAL A 6 2.23 7.65 -3.63
N ASN A 7 2.74 8.79 -3.15
CA ASN A 7 2.70 10.04 -3.92
C ASN A 7 3.67 9.95 -5.10
N LEU A 8 3.20 9.33 -6.19
CA LEU A 8 3.97 9.13 -7.41
C LEU A 8 4.34 10.45 -8.09
N ASP A 9 3.55 11.51 -7.89
CA ASP A 9 3.86 12.84 -8.43
C ASP A 9 5.06 13.46 -7.73
N ALA A 10 5.09 13.46 -6.39
CA ALA A 10 6.24 13.93 -5.62
C ALA A 10 7.48 13.06 -5.82
N TYR A 11 7.30 11.75 -6.05
CA TYR A 11 8.39 10.85 -6.43
C TYR A 11 8.99 11.23 -7.78
N LYS A 12 8.15 11.41 -8.81
CA LYS A 12 8.59 11.82 -10.16
C LYS A 12 9.27 13.18 -10.14
N GLU A 13 8.71 14.16 -9.43
CA GLU A 13 9.30 15.50 -9.35
C GLU A 13 10.71 15.47 -8.73
N LYS A 14 10.89 14.72 -7.63
CA LYS A 14 12.22 14.52 -7.03
C LYS A 14 13.18 13.79 -7.97
N LEU A 15 12.68 12.79 -8.69
CA LEU A 15 13.49 12.01 -9.61
C LEU A 15 13.91 12.84 -10.84
N GLU A 16 13.02 13.68 -11.38
CA GLU A 16 13.33 14.64 -12.45
C GLU A 16 14.37 15.67 -12.00
N GLN A 17 14.29 16.16 -10.76
CA GLN A 17 15.30 17.06 -10.20
C GLN A 17 16.66 16.37 -10.08
N ALA A 18 16.68 15.10 -9.65
CA ALA A 18 17.91 14.30 -9.58
C ALA A 18 18.50 14.06 -10.97
N ILE A 19 17.69 13.68 -11.96
CA ILE A 19 18.11 13.51 -13.37
C ILE A 19 18.74 14.80 -13.89
N LYS A 20 18.07 15.95 -13.74
CA LYS A 20 18.62 17.25 -14.16
C LYS A 20 19.96 17.56 -13.50
N SER A 21 20.15 17.18 -12.23
CA SER A 21 21.42 17.34 -11.54
C SER A 21 22.52 16.45 -12.12
N TYR A 22 22.21 15.18 -12.39
CA TYR A 22 23.16 14.22 -12.97
C TYR A 22 23.51 14.56 -14.43
N GLU A 23 22.52 14.92 -15.25
CA GLU A 23 22.75 15.40 -16.62
C GLU A 23 23.62 16.64 -16.63
N ARG A 24 23.34 17.63 -15.77
CA ARG A 24 24.17 18.83 -15.65
C ARG A 24 25.60 18.49 -15.24
N HIS A 25 25.76 17.56 -14.30
CA HIS A 25 27.09 17.13 -13.86
C HIS A 25 27.85 16.46 -15.00
N LEU A 26 27.22 15.49 -15.68
CA LEU A 26 27.79 14.76 -16.80
C LEU A 26 28.19 15.69 -17.95
N ASN A 27 27.29 16.60 -18.36
CA ASN A 27 27.56 17.59 -19.41
C ASN A 27 28.76 18.48 -19.03
N LEU A 28 28.84 18.94 -17.78
CA LEU A 28 29.94 19.79 -17.33
C LEU A 28 31.28 19.05 -17.27
N VAL A 29 31.28 17.81 -16.78
CA VAL A 29 32.49 16.99 -16.68
C VAL A 29 33.05 16.71 -18.08
N ILE A 30 32.20 16.26 -19.00
CA ILE A 30 32.59 15.99 -20.38
C ILE A 30 33.02 17.27 -21.07
N TRP A 31 32.24 18.35 -20.96
CA TRP A 31 32.58 19.63 -21.60
C TRP A 31 33.94 20.13 -21.16
N ARG A 32 34.26 20.09 -19.86
CA ARG A 32 35.57 20.48 -19.32
C ARG A 32 36.71 19.60 -19.80
N ALA A 33 36.44 18.32 -20.08
CA ALA A 33 37.43 17.36 -20.55
C ALA A 33 37.79 17.53 -22.04
N LEU A 34 36.89 18.08 -22.85
CA LEU A 34 37.13 18.34 -24.28
C LEU A 34 38.11 19.50 -24.52
N SER A 35 38.90 19.39 -25.59
CA SER A 35 39.74 20.50 -26.10
C SER A 35 38.86 21.59 -26.74
N GLN A 36 39.43 22.78 -26.95
CA GLN A 36 38.70 23.87 -27.61
C GLN A 36 38.31 23.50 -29.06
N GLU A 37 39.17 22.75 -29.77
CA GLU A 37 38.89 22.32 -31.15
C GLU A 37 37.69 21.36 -31.22
N GLU A 38 37.57 20.43 -30.27
CA GLU A 38 36.44 19.51 -30.20
C GLU A 38 35.14 20.24 -29.80
N ARG A 39 35.20 21.22 -28.89
CA ARG A 39 34.04 22.04 -28.52
C ARG A 39 33.50 22.87 -29.67
N ASP A 40 34.39 23.46 -30.47
CA ASP A 40 34.01 24.32 -31.59
C ASP A 40 33.19 23.57 -32.67
N LYS A 41 33.30 22.23 -32.74
CA LYS A 41 32.50 21.39 -33.65
C LYS A 41 31.00 21.41 -33.33
N PHE A 42 30.64 21.60 -32.07
CA PHE A 42 29.24 21.60 -31.63
C PHE A 42 28.54 22.95 -31.84
N LYS A 43 29.29 24.04 -32.11
CA LYS A 43 28.77 25.40 -32.33
C LYS A 43 27.84 25.92 -31.22
N GLU A 44 28.04 25.44 -29.99
CA GLU A 44 27.33 25.87 -28.79
C GLU A 44 28.27 26.64 -27.87
N ASP A 45 27.76 27.70 -27.22
CA ASP A 45 28.52 28.55 -26.29
C ASP A 45 28.64 27.93 -24.88
N GLY A 46 28.25 26.66 -24.73
CA GLY A 46 28.17 26.01 -23.41
C GLY A 46 28.12 24.48 -23.47
N PRO A 47 27.99 23.83 -22.29
CA PRO A 47 27.96 22.37 -22.20
C PRO A 47 26.79 21.77 -22.97
N VAL A 48 27.15 21.03 -24.02
CA VAL A 48 26.21 20.31 -24.88
C VAL A 48 25.55 19.17 -24.10
N GLN A 49 24.30 18.82 -24.43
CA GLN A 49 23.59 17.72 -23.79
C GLN A 49 24.18 16.37 -24.20
N TYR A 50 24.75 15.64 -23.24
CA TYR A 50 25.41 14.36 -23.45
C TYR A 50 24.50 13.35 -24.15
N MET A 51 23.27 13.18 -23.65
CA MET A 51 22.35 12.16 -24.16
C MET A 51 21.95 12.39 -25.64
N GLN A 52 22.00 13.62 -26.13
CA GLN A 52 21.69 13.94 -27.53
C GLN A 52 22.89 13.76 -28.46
N HIS A 53 24.10 13.94 -27.94
CA HIS A 53 25.35 13.93 -28.71
C HIS A 53 26.29 12.79 -28.27
N ARG A 54 25.74 11.75 -27.67
CA ARG A 54 26.47 10.66 -27.01
C ARG A 54 27.61 10.11 -27.85
N GLU A 55 27.32 9.69 -29.08
CA GLU A 55 28.30 9.05 -29.97
C GLU A 55 29.44 10.01 -30.33
N ALA A 56 29.11 11.25 -30.68
CA ALA A 56 30.10 12.28 -31.03
C ALA A 56 30.99 12.66 -29.84
N LEU A 57 30.43 12.72 -28.63
CA LEU A 57 31.17 13.02 -27.41
C LEU A 57 32.08 11.87 -26.98
N LEU A 58 31.62 10.62 -27.09
CA LEU A 58 32.44 9.44 -26.81
C LEU A 58 33.60 9.33 -27.81
N GLU A 59 33.34 9.58 -29.11
CA GLU A 59 34.39 9.60 -30.14
C GLU A 59 35.44 10.70 -29.87
N ALA A 60 35.00 11.91 -29.47
CA ALA A 60 35.90 12.99 -29.10
C ALA A 60 36.75 12.64 -27.87
N LEU A 61 36.18 11.98 -26.86
CA LEU A 61 36.91 11.53 -25.66
C LEU A 61 37.92 10.43 -25.98
N GLU A 62 37.58 9.49 -26.86
CA GLU A 62 38.48 8.44 -27.35
C GLU A 62 39.68 9.05 -28.09
N ASN A 63 39.44 10.02 -28.99
CA ASN A 63 40.49 10.72 -29.73
C ASN A 63 41.46 11.50 -28.82
N LEU A 64 40.97 11.96 -27.67
CA LEU A 64 41.75 12.65 -26.63
C LEU A 64 42.40 11.67 -25.63
N GLY A 65 42.21 10.36 -25.79
CA GLY A 65 42.81 9.33 -24.95
C GLY A 65 42.18 9.23 -23.55
N TRP A 66 40.88 9.50 -23.42
CA TRP A 66 40.13 9.43 -22.16
C TRP A 66 40.70 10.30 -21.03
N PRO A 67 40.62 11.64 -21.16
CA PRO A 67 41.05 12.58 -20.10
C PRO A 67 40.26 12.46 -18.79
N ILE A 68 39.14 11.72 -18.82
CA ILE A 68 38.26 11.39 -17.68
C ILE A 68 38.04 9.88 -17.68
N SER A 69 37.73 9.30 -16.52
CA SER A 69 37.44 7.86 -16.42
C SER A 69 36.22 7.49 -17.25
N TYR A 70 36.39 6.50 -18.12
CA TYR A 70 35.31 5.90 -18.89
C TYR A 70 34.24 5.31 -17.96
N GLU A 71 34.68 4.62 -16.90
CA GLU A 71 33.80 3.98 -15.91
C GLU A 71 32.89 4.98 -15.21
N ASP A 72 33.41 6.16 -14.84
CA ASP A 72 32.62 7.22 -14.20
C ASP A 72 31.55 7.81 -15.16
N VAL A 73 31.88 7.94 -16.44
CA VAL A 73 30.94 8.42 -17.47
C VAL A 73 29.82 7.41 -17.69
N ILE A 74 30.17 6.12 -17.82
CA ILE A 74 29.19 5.05 -17.99
C ILE A 74 28.31 4.88 -16.76
N LEU A 75 28.87 4.98 -15.55
CA LEU A 75 28.10 4.90 -14.32
C LEU A 75 27.03 6.01 -14.24
N LEU A 76 27.38 7.24 -14.59
CA LEU A 76 26.43 8.37 -14.64
C LEU A 76 25.37 8.19 -15.73
N GLU A 77 25.77 7.68 -16.90
CA GLU A 77 24.84 7.34 -17.98
C GLU A 77 23.82 6.27 -17.54
N ASP A 78 24.28 5.18 -16.95
CA ASP A 78 23.46 4.08 -16.47
C ASP A 78 22.48 4.55 -15.38
N GLU A 79 22.93 5.38 -14.44
CA GLU A 79 22.07 5.93 -13.38
C GLU A 79 20.97 6.84 -13.96
N ILE A 80 21.29 7.66 -14.96
CA ILE A 80 20.30 8.49 -15.66
C ILE A 80 19.29 7.61 -16.43
N LEU A 81 19.75 6.58 -17.14
CA LEU A 81 18.88 5.65 -17.87
C LEU A 81 17.98 4.85 -16.92
N ALA A 82 18.51 4.40 -15.79
CA ALA A 82 17.74 3.75 -14.73
C ALA A 82 16.67 4.69 -14.17
N ALA A 83 17.02 5.94 -13.87
CA ALA A 83 16.08 6.94 -13.39
C ALA A 83 14.97 7.26 -14.42
N LEU A 84 15.31 7.38 -15.70
CA LEU A 84 14.32 7.54 -16.79
C LEU A 84 13.38 6.33 -16.88
N THR A 85 13.93 5.12 -16.73
CA THR A 85 13.14 3.88 -16.68
C THR A 85 12.18 3.89 -15.49
N TYR A 86 12.62 4.35 -14.33
CA TYR A 86 11.75 4.49 -13.16
C TYR A 86 10.66 5.55 -13.33
N ILE A 87 10.94 6.66 -14.02
CA ILE A 87 9.92 7.63 -14.41
C ILE A 87 8.89 6.97 -15.32
N GLN A 88 9.33 6.25 -16.36
CA GLN A 88 8.44 5.56 -17.29
C GLN A 88 7.57 4.53 -16.55
N GLN A 89 8.17 3.71 -15.69
CA GLN A 89 7.44 2.74 -14.87
C GLN A 89 6.42 3.43 -13.95
N ALA A 90 6.78 4.57 -13.34
CA ALA A 90 5.85 5.34 -12.52
C ALA A 90 4.72 5.98 -13.35
N SER A 91 4.98 6.35 -14.61
CA SER A 91 3.98 6.82 -15.58
C SER A 91 3.06 5.71 -16.04
N ASP A 92 3.60 4.54 -16.40
CA ASP A 92 2.81 3.37 -16.76
C ASP A 92 1.94 2.91 -15.59
N LEU A 93 2.46 2.97 -14.36
CA LEU A 93 1.70 2.65 -13.15
C LEU A 93 0.57 3.65 -12.93
N GLN A 94 0.82 4.95 -13.10
CA GLN A 94 -0.22 5.98 -13.03
C GLN A 94 -1.25 5.83 -14.16
N GLU A 95 -0.83 5.52 -15.38
CA GLU A 95 -1.73 5.27 -16.49
C GLU A 95 -2.55 4.00 -16.31
N ALA A 96 -1.96 2.93 -15.77
CA ALA A 96 -2.70 1.72 -15.44
C ALA A 96 -3.77 2.02 -14.38
N VAL A 97 -3.44 2.81 -13.36
CA VAL A 97 -4.41 3.31 -12.37
C VAL A 97 -5.49 4.18 -13.04
N LYS A 98 -5.12 5.11 -13.93
CA LYS A 98 -6.07 5.95 -14.67
C LYS A 98 -6.96 5.13 -15.59
N LYS A 99 -6.43 4.16 -16.34
CA LYS A 99 -7.19 3.24 -17.21
C LYS A 99 -8.09 2.30 -16.42
N GLU A 100 -7.71 1.90 -15.20
CA GLU A 100 -8.62 1.24 -14.26
C GLU A 100 -9.72 2.16 -13.75
N THR A 101 -9.42 3.45 -13.57
CA THR A 101 -10.40 4.50 -13.23
C THR A 101 -11.29 4.87 -14.42
N GLU A 102 -10.77 4.83 -15.65
CA GLU A 102 -11.48 5.23 -16.88
C GLU A 102 -12.34 4.11 -17.45
N LYS A 103 -11.92 2.85 -17.32
CA LYS A 103 -12.84 1.69 -17.46
C LYS A 103 -13.93 1.70 -16.38
N SER A 104 -13.78 2.48 -15.32
CA SER A 104 -14.86 2.78 -14.35
C SER A 104 -15.57 4.12 -14.61
N SER A 105 -15.16 4.89 -15.63
CA SER A 105 -15.68 6.23 -15.95
C SER A 105 -16.53 6.31 -17.23
N GLU A 106 -17.02 5.19 -17.76
CA GLU A 106 -18.30 5.19 -18.50
C GLU A 106 -19.51 5.08 -17.56
N SER A 107 -19.29 5.10 -16.25
CA SER A 107 -20.39 5.16 -15.27
C SER A 107 -20.02 6.06 -14.10
N HIS A 108 -19.92 7.36 -14.35
CA HIS A 108 -19.97 8.34 -13.27
C HIS A 108 -21.23 9.20 -13.38
N ILE A 109 -21.99 9.12 -12.28
CA ILE A 109 -23.11 9.98 -11.88
C ILE A 109 -24.42 9.73 -12.62
N SER A 110 -25.03 8.57 -12.34
CA SER A 110 -26.49 8.55 -12.16
C SER A 110 -26.80 7.75 -10.90
N GLN A 111 -27.67 8.32 -10.08
CA GLN A 111 -28.40 7.60 -9.06
C GLN A 111 -29.10 6.40 -9.72
N VAL A 112 -28.44 5.27 -9.72
CA VAL A 112 -29.08 4.00 -10.04
C VAL A 112 -28.51 3.02 -9.03
N PHE A 113 -29.39 2.60 -8.13
CA PHE A 113 -29.23 1.43 -7.27
C PHE A 113 -28.24 0.43 -7.87
N LEU A 114 -27.01 0.38 -7.36
CA LEU A 114 -26.24 -0.86 -7.43
C LEU A 114 -26.81 -1.78 -6.35
N THR A 115 -28.00 -2.30 -6.66
CA THR A 115 -28.61 -3.52 -6.11
C THR A 115 -27.78 -4.74 -6.49
N HIS A 116 -26.48 -4.70 -6.27
CA HIS A 116 -25.64 -5.87 -6.15
C HIS A 116 -25.01 -5.79 -4.77
N LYS A 117 -25.73 -6.38 -3.79
CA LYS A 117 -25.38 -6.52 -2.37
C LYS A 117 -23.86 -6.42 -2.12
N SER A 118 -23.36 -5.21 -1.82
CA SER A 118 -21.99 -5.05 -1.37
C SER A 118 -21.83 -5.81 -0.05
N GLN A 119 -20.97 -6.83 -0.06
CA GLN A 119 -20.80 -7.71 1.09
C GLN A 119 -20.16 -6.92 2.22
N LYS A 120 -20.85 -6.83 3.36
CA LYS A 120 -20.27 -6.31 4.60
C LYS A 120 -19.19 -7.28 5.08
N VAL A 121 -18.06 -6.73 5.50
CA VAL A 121 -16.90 -7.48 5.97
C VAL A 121 -16.29 -6.80 7.19
N ILE A 122 -15.52 -7.55 7.97
CA ILE A 122 -14.44 -6.97 8.76
C ILE A 122 -13.11 -7.30 8.08
N ALA A 123 -12.18 -6.36 8.09
CA ALA A 123 -10.93 -6.49 7.36
C ALA A 123 -9.77 -6.01 8.24
N ARG A 124 -8.63 -6.69 8.16
CA ARG A 124 -7.45 -6.38 8.98
C ARG A 124 -6.75 -5.12 8.48
N SER A 125 -6.41 -4.21 9.39
CA SER A 125 -5.49 -3.09 9.14
C SER A 125 -4.05 -3.56 9.28
N ASP A 126 -3.19 -3.16 8.34
CA ASP A 126 -1.75 -3.41 8.44
C ASP A 126 -1.05 -2.41 9.39
N VAL A 127 -1.73 -1.32 9.80
CA VAL A 127 -1.18 -0.31 10.73
C VAL A 127 -1.32 -0.75 12.18
N THR A 128 -2.46 -1.31 12.59
CA THR A 128 -2.71 -1.71 13.99
C THR A 128 -2.77 -3.22 14.18
N GLY A 129 -2.92 -3.98 13.09
CA GLY A 129 -3.20 -5.42 13.14
C GLY A 129 -4.64 -5.77 13.56
N PHE A 130 -5.48 -4.79 13.90
CA PHE A 130 -6.88 -4.99 14.28
C PHE A 130 -7.78 -5.13 13.06
N TYR A 131 -9.00 -5.62 13.27
CA TYR A 131 -10.01 -5.77 12.23
C TYR A 131 -11.03 -4.65 12.32
N TYR A 132 -11.33 -3.98 11.21
CA TYR A 132 -12.27 -2.88 11.16
C TYR A 132 -13.45 -3.23 10.25
N PRO A 133 -14.67 -2.75 10.58
CA PRO A 133 -15.85 -2.97 9.76
C PRO A 133 -15.76 -2.18 8.46
N GLY A 134 -16.18 -2.80 7.36
CA GLY A 134 -16.23 -2.17 6.05
C GLY A 134 -17.14 -2.90 5.07
N THR A 135 -17.16 -2.41 3.84
CA THR A 135 -17.98 -2.92 2.75
C THR A 135 -17.09 -3.18 1.54
N VAL A 136 -17.19 -4.37 0.96
CA VAL A 136 -16.43 -4.69 -0.25
C VAL A 136 -17.03 -3.92 -1.42
N ILE A 137 -16.23 -3.03 -2.03
CA ILE A 137 -16.62 -2.28 -3.23
C ILE A 137 -16.46 -3.19 -4.44
N LYS A 138 -15.24 -3.70 -4.65
CA LYS A 138 -14.89 -4.59 -5.76
C LYS A 138 -13.76 -5.51 -5.36
N ARG A 139 -13.70 -6.68 -5.98
CA ARG A 139 -12.55 -7.58 -5.91
C ARG A 139 -11.57 -7.16 -7.01
N ILE A 140 -10.36 -6.76 -6.65
CA ILE A 140 -9.32 -6.32 -7.60
C ILE A 140 -8.65 -7.53 -8.24
N SER A 141 -8.39 -8.57 -7.45
CA SER A 141 -7.79 -9.83 -7.92
C SER A 141 -8.33 -11.03 -7.14
N SER A 142 -7.94 -12.26 -7.48
CA SER A 142 -8.28 -13.45 -6.68
C SER A 142 -7.80 -13.35 -5.22
N THR A 143 -6.78 -12.52 -4.95
CA THR A 143 -6.11 -12.41 -3.66
C THR A 143 -6.35 -11.08 -2.94
N TYR A 144 -6.81 -10.03 -3.63
CA TYR A 144 -7.04 -8.69 -3.06
C TYR A 144 -8.45 -8.14 -3.34
N ALA A 145 -9.01 -7.44 -2.36
CA ALA A 145 -10.28 -6.73 -2.49
C ALA A 145 -10.14 -5.27 -2.03
N LEU A 146 -10.89 -4.39 -2.68
CA LEU A 146 -11.04 -3.00 -2.29
C LEU A 146 -12.18 -2.90 -1.27
N VAL A 147 -11.85 -2.45 -0.06
CA VAL A 147 -12.80 -2.34 1.06
C VAL A 147 -12.95 -0.88 1.43
N ASP A 148 -14.20 -0.43 1.44
CA ASP A 148 -14.63 0.85 2.02
C ASP A 148 -14.81 0.66 3.53
N PHE A 149 -13.92 1.20 4.34
CA PHE A 149 -14.01 1.07 5.79
C PHE A 149 -15.00 2.07 6.37
N SER A 150 -15.62 1.70 7.49
CA SER A 150 -16.66 2.52 8.12
C SER A 150 -16.13 3.87 8.66
N ASN A 151 -14.81 4.04 8.73
CA ASN A 151 -14.14 5.29 9.06
C ASN A 151 -14.01 6.26 7.86
N GLY A 152 -14.49 5.86 6.67
CA GLY A 152 -14.45 6.65 5.44
C GLY A 152 -13.19 6.45 4.60
N GLU A 153 -12.30 5.54 4.99
CA GLU A 153 -11.10 5.23 4.22
C GLU A 153 -11.30 4.02 3.31
N ILE A 154 -10.73 4.07 2.11
CA ILE A 154 -10.75 2.95 1.18
C ILE A 154 -9.36 2.32 1.13
N TRP A 155 -9.26 1.04 1.48
CA TRP A 155 -7.99 0.32 1.43
C TRP A 155 -8.08 -0.97 0.61
N THR A 156 -6.95 -1.33 0.00
CA THR A 156 -6.78 -2.64 -0.64
C THR A 156 -6.32 -3.65 0.41
N VAL A 157 -7.14 -4.68 0.65
CA VAL A 157 -6.89 -5.70 1.68
C VAL A 157 -6.80 -7.09 1.05
N PRO A 158 -5.84 -7.94 1.47
CA PRO A 158 -5.84 -9.34 1.05
C PRO A 158 -7.14 -10.05 1.46
N VAL A 159 -7.77 -10.76 0.52
CA VAL A 159 -9.04 -11.49 0.72
C VAL A 159 -8.95 -12.49 1.88
N LYS A 160 -7.78 -13.08 2.12
CA LYS A 160 -7.54 -13.98 3.28
C LYS A 160 -7.75 -13.30 4.64
N PHE A 161 -7.64 -11.97 4.69
CA PHE A 161 -7.83 -11.15 5.88
C PHE A 161 -9.15 -10.39 5.89
N THR A 162 -10.06 -10.67 4.95
CA THR A 162 -11.44 -10.21 5.01
C THR A 162 -12.33 -11.32 5.57
N ILE A 163 -13.27 -10.95 6.43
CA ILE A 163 -14.22 -11.87 7.04
C ILE A 163 -15.62 -11.32 6.73
N PRO A 164 -16.45 -12.03 5.96
CA PRO A 164 -17.81 -11.60 5.69
C PRO A 164 -18.61 -11.53 7.00
N VAL A 165 -19.29 -10.40 7.19
CA VAL A 165 -20.22 -10.17 8.31
C VAL A 165 -21.56 -9.71 7.77
N GLY A 166 -22.65 -10.09 8.43
CA GLY A 166 -24.01 -9.77 7.96
C GLY A 166 -24.49 -10.65 6.80
N GLY A 167 -25.78 -10.53 6.47
CA GLY A 167 -26.47 -11.45 5.57
C GLY A 167 -26.77 -12.81 6.24
N ALA A 168 -27.12 -13.81 5.44
CA ALA A 168 -27.37 -15.17 5.92
C ALA A 168 -26.04 -15.90 6.16
N MET A 169 -25.41 -15.63 7.30
CA MET A 169 -24.14 -16.24 7.71
C MET A 169 -24.35 -17.28 8.81
N PRO A 170 -23.52 -18.34 8.87
CA PRO A 170 -23.51 -19.27 10.00
C PRO A 170 -23.27 -18.51 11.31
N CYS A 171 -24.23 -18.61 12.23
CA CYS A 171 -24.14 -18.00 13.56
C CYS A 171 -24.10 -19.11 14.63
N PRO A 172 -22.99 -19.87 14.74
CA PRO A 172 -22.91 -20.99 15.66
C PRO A 172 -23.03 -20.52 17.11
N HIS A 173 -23.54 -21.38 17.98
CA HIS A 173 -23.49 -21.15 19.43
C HIS A 173 -22.02 -21.14 19.89
N LEU A 174 -21.70 -20.20 20.79
CA LEU A 174 -20.37 -20.06 21.35
C LEU A 174 -20.30 -20.80 22.69
N GLN A 175 -19.19 -21.49 22.91
CA GLN A 175 -18.89 -22.20 24.14
C GLN A 175 -17.62 -21.63 24.79
N VAL A 176 -17.44 -21.91 26.08
CA VAL A 176 -16.19 -21.57 26.77
C VAL A 176 -15.01 -22.27 26.08
N GLY A 177 -13.94 -21.52 25.83
CA GLY A 177 -12.78 -21.97 25.06
C GLY A 177 -12.86 -21.69 23.57
N ASP A 178 -14.00 -21.24 23.03
CA ASP A 178 -14.08 -20.83 21.63
C ASP A 178 -13.26 -19.56 21.38
N TYR A 179 -12.55 -19.55 20.25
CA TYR A 179 -11.83 -18.40 19.75
C TYR A 179 -12.76 -17.50 18.94
N VAL A 180 -12.70 -16.20 19.20
CA VAL A 180 -13.58 -15.21 18.58
C VAL A 180 -12.81 -13.94 18.21
N PHE A 181 -13.34 -13.18 17.26
CA PHE A 181 -13.13 -11.74 17.23
C PHE A 181 -14.22 -11.07 18.05
N ALA A 182 -13.81 -10.23 19.00
CA ALA A 182 -14.71 -9.46 19.84
C ALA A 182 -14.67 -7.99 19.43
N ARG A 183 -15.86 -7.40 19.28
CA ARG A 183 -16.04 -5.99 18.96
C ARG A 183 -15.72 -5.12 20.17
N THR A 184 -14.85 -4.16 19.96
CA THR A 184 -14.39 -3.16 20.93
C THR A 184 -14.55 -1.76 20.32
N GLY A 185 -14.80 -0.75 21.15
CA GLY A 185 -15.03 0.64 20.72
C GLY A 185 -16.38 1.16 21.18
N THR A 186 -16.41 2.36 21.74
CA THR A 186 -17.58 2.97 22.39
C THR A 186 -18.34 3.95 21.49
N GLN A 187 -17.78 4.32 20.32
CA GLN A 187 -18.37 5.31 19.40
C GLN A 187 -18.53 4.73 17.99
N ILE A 188 -19.66 5.09 17.35
CA ILE A 188 -19.96 4.77 15.95
C ILE A 188 -18.83 5.33 15.07
N GLY A 189 -18.14 4.46 14.33
CA GLY A 189 -17.02 4.83 13.46
C GLY A 189 -15.63 4.49 14.01
N ASN A 190 -15.50 4.20 15.31
CA ASN A 190 -14.25 3.71 15.91
C ASN A 190 -14.40 2.29 16.49
N GLU A 191 -15.33 1.52 15.94
CA GLU A 191 -15.51 0.11 16.28
C GLU A 191 -14.44 -0.71 15.57
N TYR A 192 -13.75 -1.57 16.31
CA TYR A 192 -12.79 -2.51 15.78
C TYR A 192 -12.95 -3.86 16.48
N TYR A 193 -12.30 -4.87 15.93
CA TYR A 193 -12.41 -6.25 16.34
C TYR A 193 -11.03 -6.80 16.65
N VAL A 194 -10.92 -7.40 17.83
CA VAL A 194 -9.67 -7.96 18.34
C VAL A 194 -9.83 -9.44 18.68
N PRO A 195 -8.77 -10.25 18.56
CA PRO A 195 -8.84 -11.66 18.89
C PRO A 195 -9.08 -11.84 20.40
N ALA A 196 -9.98 -12.74 20.76
CA ALA A 196 -10.38 -13.04 22.13
C ALA A 196 -10.78 -14.51 22.30
N ILE A 197 -10.90 -14.95 23.55
CA ILE A 197 -11.34 -16.28 23.94
C ILE A 197 -12.58 -16.16 24.81
N VAL A 198 -13.61 -16.94 24.52
CA VAL A 198 -14.82 -17.00 25.36
C VAL A 198 -14.49 -17.70 26.68
N ILE A 199 -14.67 -17.00 27.81
CA ILE A 199 -14.41 -17.55 29.15
C ILE A 199 -15.70 -17.79 29.96
N ALA A 200 -16.80 -17.16 29.59
CA ALA A 200 -18.13 -17.48 30.13
C ALA A 200 -19.23 -17.23 29.10
N THR A 201 -20.26 -18.07 29.15
CA THR A 201 -21.46 -17.97 28.32
C THR A 201 -22.65 -17.52 29.15
N PRO A 202 -23.63 -16.77 28.59
CA PRO A 202 -24.81 -16.35 29.33
C PRO A 202 -25.60 -17.56 29.81
N LYS A 203 -26.10 -17.50 31.05
CA LYS A 203 -26.99 -18.52 31.60
C LYS A 203 -28.34 -18.45 30.90
N ARG A 204 -28.89 -19.61 30.54
CA ARG A 204 -30.14 -19.70 29.77
C ARG A 204 -31.39 -19.33 30.57
N GLU A 205 -31.30 -19.36 31.90
CA GLU A 205 -32.43 -19.24 32.83
C GLU A 205 -32.64 -17.81 33.36
N GLU A 206 -31.66 -16.92 33.18
CA GLU A 206 -31.73 -15.53 33.67
C GLU A 206 -32.42 -14.64 32.62
N THR A 207 -33.41 -13.84 33.06
CA THR A 207 -34.17 -12.86 32.26
C THR A 207 -33.39 -11.58 31.92
N GLY A 208 -32.12 -11.48 32.35
CA GLY A 208 -31.25 -10.34 32.10
C GLY A 208 -30.55 -10.37 30.73
N ASP A 209 -29.70 -9.37 30.48
CA ASP A 209 -28.92 -9.26 29.25
C ASP A 209 -28.00 -10.47 29.07
N LYS A 210 -28.18 -11.18 27.96
CA LYS A 210 -27.42 -12.40 27.62
C LYS A 210 -26.03 -12.04 27.11
N LEU A 211 -25.14 -11.72 28.04
CA LEU A 211 -23.75 -11.34 27.79
C LEU A 211 -22.80 -12.55 27.86
N TYR A 212 -21.87 -12.61 26.92
CA TYR A 212 -20.69 -13.46 26.96
C TYR A 212 -19.57 -12.70 27.66
N THR A 213 -18.74 -13.41 28.41
CA THR A 213 -17.48 -12.83 28.92
C THR A 213 -16.35 -13.38 28.09
N VAL A 214 -15.52 -12.48 27.56
CA VAL A 214 -14.36 -12.81 26.73
C VAL A 214 -13.08 -12.30 27.38
N LEU A 215 -12.00 -13.04 27.20
CA LEU A 215 -10.63 -12.63 27.49
C LEU A 215 -9.98 -12.16 26.19
N MET A 216 -9.70 -10.87 26.11
CA MET A 216 -9.06 -10.24 24.95
C MET A 216 -7.58 -10.62 24.86
N PHE A 217 -6.95 -10.44 23.70
CA PHE A 217 -5.54 -10.74 23.47
C PHE A 217 -4.56 -9.98 24.38
N ASN A 218 -4.97 -8.81 24.89
CA ASN A 218 -4.23 -7.98 25.83
C ASN A 218 -4.49 -8.36 27.31
N ASN A 219 -5.14 -9.50 27.55
CA ASN A 219 -5.57 -10.00 28.85
C ASN A 219 -6.67 -9.17 29.56
N SER A 220 -7.30 -8.19 28.89
CA SER A 220 -8.49 -7.54 29.43
C SER A 220 -9.70 -8.47 29.38
N LYS A 221 -10.58 -8.38 30.37
CA LYS A 221 -11.87 -9.08 30.38
C LYS A 221 -12.96 -8.11 29.96
N GLU A 222 -13.76 -8.50 28.98
CA GLU A 222 -14.86 -7.69 28.48
C GLU A 222 -16.15 -8.50 28.36
N HIS A 223 -17.28 -7.81 28.48
CA HIS A 223 -18.61 -8.39 28.36
C HIS A 223 -19.22 -7.98 27.02
N CYS A 224 -19.56 -8.96 26.19
CA CYS A 224 -20.03 -8.74 24.83
C CYS A 224 -21.36 -9.44 24.58
N VAL A 225 -22.26 -8.78 23.85
CA VAL A 225 -23.44 -9.42 23.27
C VAL A 225 -23.03 -10.37 22.14
N ARG A 226 -23.89 -11.36 21.84
CA ARG A 226 -23.61 -12.35 20.78
C ARG A 226 -23.32 -11.71 19.42
N SER A 227 -23.97 -10.61 19.08
CA SER A 227 -23.79 -9.89 17.80
C SER A 227 -22.43 -9.19 17.68
N GLY A 228 -21.75 -8.93 18.80
CA GLY A 228 -20.39 -8.39 18.83
C GLY A 228 -19.30 -9.44 18.71
N LEU A 229 -19.64 -10.72 18.61
CA LEU A 229 -18.69 -11.84 18.59
C LEU A 229 -18.75 -12.61 17.27
N ILE A 230 -17.59 -12.86 16.68
CA ILE A 230 -17.44 -13.64 15.44
C ILE A 230 -16.54 -14.84 15.73
N LYS A 231 -17.09 -16.06 15.61
CA LYS A 231 -16.33 -17.30 15.84
C LYS A 231 -15.21 -17.44 14.79
N ILE A 232 -14.02 -17.79 15.25
CA ILE A 232 -12.85 -18.05 14.40
C ILE A 232 -12.17 -19.36 14.80
N SER A 233 -11.29 -19.87 13.93
CA SER A 233 -10.44 -21.01 14.26
C SER A 233 -9.32 -20.61 15.21
N GLN A 234 -8.81 -21.58 15.97
CA GLN A 234 -7.62 -21.41 16.81
C GLN A 234 -6.41 -20.89 16.02
N THR A 235 -6.20 -21.42 14.82
CA THR A 235 -5.13 -20.97 13.91
C THR A 235 -5.27 -19.49 13.55
N LYS A 236 -6.49 -19.04 13.23
CA LYS A 236 -6.75 -17.63 12.90
C LYS A 236 -6.50 -16.74 14.12
N TYR A 237 -6.93 -17.16 15.30
CA TYR A 237 -6.63 -16.46 16.56
C TYR A 237 -5.13 -16.32 16.78
N ALA A 238 -4.36 -17.41 16.68
CA ALA A 238 -2.92 -17.40 16.88
C ALA A 238 -2.20 -16.46 15.90
N PHE A 239 -2.53 -16.53 14.61
CA PHE A 239 -1.96 -15.63 13.60
C PHE A 239 -2.32 -14.16 13.84
N SER A 240 -3.57 -13.86 14.23
CA SER A 240 -3.98 -12.50 14.54
C SER A 240 -3.23 -11.95 15.75
N CYS A 241 -3.11 -12.72 16.83
CA CYS A 241 -2.35 -12.33 18.01
C CYS A 241 -0.85 -12.11 17.69
N GLN A 242 -0.24 -13.01 16.92
CA GLN A 242 1.17 -12.87 16.51
C GLN A 242 1.39 -11.61 15.67
N TYR A 243 0.50 -11.34 14.73
CA TYR A 243 0.62 -10.18 13.86
C TYR A 243 0.47 -8.87 14.65
N ILE A 244 -0.51 -8.77 15.54
CA ILE A 244 -0.69 -7.59 16.40
C ILE A 244 0.58 -7.34 17.23
N LYS A 245 1.16 -8.39 17.84
CA LYS A 245 2.42 -8.26 18.60
C LYS A 245 3.58 -7.79 17.72
N MET A 246 3.68 -8.29 16.50
CA MET A 246 4.73 -7.88 15.55
C MET A 246 4.60 -6.40 15.20
N VAL A 247 3.40 -5.95 14.86
CA VAL A 247 3.13 -4.54 14.52
C VAL A 247 3.45 -3.63 15.71
N GLN A 248 2.97 -3.99 16.91
CA GLN A 248 3.25 -3.22 18.13
C GLN A 248 4.74 -3.16 18.50
N MET A 249 5.54 -4.18 18.18
CA MET A 249 6.99 -4.17 18.44
C MET A 249 7.76 -3.22 17.52
N VAL A 250 7.30 -3.02 16.27
CA VAL A 250 7.94 -2.10 15.31
C VAL A 250 7.83 -0.64 15.78
N ASP A 251 6.70 -0.28 16.40
CA ASP A 251 6.48 1.07 16.92
C ASP A 251 7.40 1.43 18.11
N TYR A 252 7.99 0.46 18.82
CA TYR A 252 8.96 0.73 19.91
C TYR A 252 10.40 0.92 19.44
N MET A 253 10.72 0.62 18.18
CA MET A 253 12.08 0.70 17.63
C MET A 253 12.29 1.92 16.72
N THR A 254 11.31 2.82 16.64
CA THR A 254 11.31 4.04 15.82
C THR A 254 11.20 5.26 16.71
#